data_AF-A0AB72Z3W0-F1
#
_entry.id   AF-A0AB72Z3W0-F1
#
_cell.length_a   1.000
_cell.length_b   1.000
_cell.length_c   1.000
_cell.angle_alpha   90.00
_cell.angle_beta   90.00
_cell.angle_gamma   90.00
#
_symmetry.space_group_name_H-M   'P 1'
#
loop_
_entity.id
_entity.type
_entity.pdbx_description
1 polymer ?
#
loop_
_entity_poly.entity_id
_entity_poly.type
_entity_poly.pdbx_seq_one_letter_code
_entity_poly.pdbx_strand_id
1 'polypeptide(L)' 'MLDQLIDFSGYLPFYVSDRVDEIRLRYGGWFLVLLAVLLTLATVLFAAMASYCFFYQHGAFTGHWYWVNWGIEVAVECRT' A
#
# COMPACT_ATOMS: atom_id res chain seq x y z
N MET A 1 28.61 -7.80 -10.50
CA MET A 1 27.36 -8.08 -9.74
C MET A 1 26.85 -6.84 -9.02
N LEU A 2 27.72 -6.00 -8.42
CA LEU A 2 27.30 -4.71 -7.86
C LEU A 2 26.88 -3.68 -8.94
N ASP A 3 27.41 -3.74 -10.17
CA ASP A 3 27.09 -2.77 -11.23
C ASP A 3 25.60 -2.73 -11.62
N GLN A 4 24.93 -3.89 -11.64
CA GLN A 4 23.49 -3.97 -11.92
C GLN A 4 22.62 -3.29 -10.85
N LEU A 5 23.06 -3.24 -9.59
CA LEU A 5 22.31 -2.58 -8.52
C LEU A 5 22.43 -1.05 -8.60
N ILE A 6 23.56 -0.54 -9.08
CA ILE A 6 23.79 0.90 -9.25
C ILE A 6 22.99 1.41 -10.45
N ASP A 7 22.96 0.65 -11.55
CA ASP A 7 22.09 0.93 -12.69
C ASP A 7 20.60 0.91 -12.27
N PHE A 8 20.14 -0.12 -11.55
CA PHE A 8 18.74 -0.16 -11.09
C PHE A 8 18.38 1.04 -10.21
N SER A 9 19.24 1.40 -9.26
CA SER A 9 19.04 2.58 -8.40
C SER A 9 19.10 3.91 -9.18
N GLY A 10 19.85 3.97 -10.28
CA GLY A 10 19.99 5.16 -11.14
C GLY A 10 18.88 5.32 -12.17
N TYR A 11 18.32 4.24 -12.70
CA TYR A 11 17.23 4.25 -13.68
C TYR A 11 15.84 4.38 -13.05
N LEU A 12 15.64 3.88 -11.82
CA LEU A 12 14.39 4.00 -11.08
C LEU A 12 13.83 5.44 -11.00
N PRO A 13 14.61 6.49 -10.64
CA PRO A 13 14.05 7.84 -10.53
C PRO A 13 13.62 8.42 -11.89
N PHE A 14 14.32 8.09 -12.97
CA PHE A 14 13.99 8.61 -14.31
C PHE A 14 12.79 7.86 -14.92
N TYR A 15 12.74 6.54 -14.79
CA TYR A 15 11.61 5.72 -15.28
C TYR A 15 10.29 6.07 -14.59
N VAL A 16 10.33 6.34 -13.28
CA VAL A 16 9.14 6.74 -12.54
C VAL A 16 8.65 8.11 -12.99
N SER A 17 9.54 9.09 -13.22
CA SER A 17 9.10 10.42 -13.66
C SER A 17 8.43 10.38 -15.04
N ASP A 18 9.06 9.74 -16.04
CA ASP A 18 8.51 9.64 -17.41
C ASP A 18 7.09 9.02 -17.43
N ARG A 19 6.89 7.94 -16.65
CA ARG A 19 5.58 7.27 -16.56
C ARG A 19 4.55 8.08 -15.80
N VAL A 20 4.97 8.76 -14.72
CA VAL A 20 4.07 9.59 -13.93
C VAL A 20 3.65 10.82 -14.72
N ASP A 21 4.54 11.39 -15.53
CA ASP A 21 4.26 12.51 -16.43
C ASP A 21 3.26 12.11 -17.51
N GLU A 22 3.44 10.93 -18.14
CA GLU A 22 2.49 10.37 -19.12
C GLU A 22 1.09 10.14 -18.51
N ILE A 23 1.01 9.56 -17.32
CA ILE A 23 -0.26 9.30 -16.61
C ILE A 23 -0.92 10.61 -16.16
N ARG A 24 -0.14 11.57 -15.68
CA ARG A 24 -0.63 12.88 -15.23
C ARG A 24 -1.17 13.72 -16.38
N LEU A 25 -0.54 13.67 -17.55
CA LEU A 25 -1.06 14.30 -18.77
C LEU A 25 -2.41 13.73 -19.20
N ARG A 26 -2.67 12.44 -18.94
CA ARG A 26 -3.86 11.73 -19.44
C ARG A 26 -5.06 11.72 -18.48
N TYR A 27 -4.82 11.69 -17.17
CA TYR A 27 -5.87 11.63 -16.13
C TYR A 27 -6.02 12.93 -15.32
N GLY A 28 -5.17 13.93 -15.55
CA GLY A 28 -5.20 15.21 -14.87
C GLY A 28 -4.60 15.16 -13.46
N GLY A 29 -4.22 16.33 -12.93
CA GLY A 29 -3.53 16.46 -11.64
C GLY A 29 -4.29 15.85 -10.45
N TRP A 30 -5.61 15.77 -10.54
CA TRP A 30 -6.45 15.38 -9.41
C TRP A 30 -6.40 13.87 -9.07
N PHE A 31 -6.14 13.01 -10.06
CA PHE A 31 -5.99 11.57 -9.85
C PHE A 31 -4.90 11.24 -8.83
N LEU A 32 -3.77 11.96 -8.90
CA LEU A 32 -2.65 11.79 -7.99
C LEU A 32 -3.00 12.15 -6.55
N VAL A 33 -3.88 13.14 -6.34
CA VAL A 33 -4.36 13.51 -5.00
C VAL A 33 -5.24 12.41 -4.43
N LEU A 34 -6.19 11.89 -5.22
CA LEU A 34 -7.04 10.77 -4.78
C LEU A 34 -6.22 9.53 -4.46
N LEU A 35 -5.22 9.22 -5.27
CA LEU A 35 -4.31 8.10 -5.03
C LEU A 35 -3.49 8.29 -3.74
N ALA A 36 -2.96 9.49 -3.51
CA ALA A 36 -2.26 9.81 -2.27
C ALA A 36 -3.18 9.63 -1.05
N VAL A 37 -4.41 10.13 -1.11
CA VAL A 37 -5.39 9.96 -0.03
C VAL A 37 -5.68 8.47 0.21
N LEU A 38 -5.91 7.69 -0.85
CA LEU A 38 -6.20 6.26 -0.72
C LEU A 38 -5.03 5.48 -0.10
N LEU A 39 -3.79 5.81 -0.48
CA LEU A 39 -2.59 5.22 0.11
C LEU A 39 -2.42 5.59 1.58
N THR A 40 -2.67 6.86 1.95
CA THR A 40 -2.62 7.27 3.38
C THR A 40 -3.67 6.56 4.21
N LEU A 41 -4.89 6.38 3.68
CA LEU A 41 -5.97 5.72 4.38
C LEU A 41 -5.67 4.22 4.57
N ALA A 42 -5.15 3.57 3.52
CA ALA A 42 -4.70 2.18 3.59
C ALA A 42 -3.57 2.00 4.61
N THR A 43 -2.52 2.84 4.55
CA THR A 43 -1.38 2.74 5.47
C THR A 43 -1.77 2.96 6.92
N VAL A 44 -2.64 3.93 7.22
CA VAL A 44 -3.15 4.16 8.58
C VAL A 44 -3.95 2.96 9.08
N LEU A 45 -4.82 2.38 8.26
CA LEU A 45 -5.59 1.18 8.61
C LEU A 45 -4.67 -0.02 8.90
N PHE A 46 -3.68 -0.27 8.03
CA PHE A 46 -2.69 -1.32 8.25
C PHE A 46 -1.86 -1.09 9.50
N ALA A 47 -1.40 0.13 9.74
CA ALA A 47 -0.61 0.48 10.92
C ALA A 47 -1.42 0.30 12.22
N ALA A 48 -2.69 0.72 12.22
CA ALA A 48 -3.57 0.55 13.38
C ALA A 48 -3.75 -0.94 13.71
N MET A 49 -4.05 -1.78 12.71
CA MET A 49 -4.21 -3.23 12.88
C MET A 49 -2.91 -3.91 13.36
N ALA A 50 -1.77 -3.54 12.75
CA ALA A 50 -0.47 -4.09 13.14
C ALA A 50 -0.09 -3.70 14.58
N SER A 51 -0.33 -2.43 14.96
CA SER A 51 -0.08 -1.96 16.32
C SER A 51 -0.95 -2.69 17.35
N TYR A 52 -2.19 -3.02 16.99
CA TYR A 52 -3.09 -3.76 17.87
C TYR A 52 -2.56 -5.17 18.18
N CYS A 53 -2.09 -5.91 17.17
CA CYS A 53 -1.44 -7.19 17.43
C CYS A 53 -0.16 -7.01 18.28
N PHE A 54 0.68 -6.01 17.98
CA PHE A 54 1.91 -5.79 18.73
C PHE A 54 1.69 -5.55 20.24
N PHE A 55 0.68 -4.75 20.61
CA PHE A 55 0.42 -4.41 22.01
C PHE A 55 -0.47 -5.43 22.74
N TYR A 56 -1.49 -5.98 22.08
CA TYR A 56 -2.56 -6.73 22.76
C TYR A 56 -2.57 -8.24 22.46
N GLN A 57 -2.03 -8.68 21.32
CA GLN A 57 -2.06 -10.09 20.92
C GLN A 57 -0.76 -10.47 20.20
N HIS A 58 0.22 -10.98 20.96
CA HIS A 58 1.56 -11.34 20.48
C HIS A 58 1.52 -12.36 19.34
N GLY A 59 1.37 -11.91 18.09
CA GLY A 59 1.21 -12.77 16.92
C GLY A 59 1.30 -12.02 15.59
N ALA A 60 1.28 -12.78 14.50
CA ALA A 60 1.26 -12.26 13.14
C ALA A 60 -0.16 -11.88 12.70
N PHE A 61 -0.26 -10.80 11.93
CA PHE A 61 -1.51 -10.34 11.32
C PHE A 61 -1.96 -11.34 10.25
N THR A 62 -3.09 -12.02 10.46
CA THR A 62 -3.78 -12.81 9.44
C THR A 62 -5.17 -12.23 9.19
N GLY A 63 -5.45 -11.87 7.95
CA GLY A 63 -6.72 -11.26 7.56
C GLY A 63 -7.49 -12.17 6.61
N HIS A 64 -8.71 -12.53 6.98
CA HIS A 64 -9.65 -13.21 6.08
C HIS A 64 -10.70 -12.22 5.59
N TRP A 65 -10.94 -12.23 4.28
CA TRP A 65 -11.90 -11.35 3.60
C TRP A 65 -13.12 -12.18 3.22
N TYR A 66 -14.26 -11.91 3.87
CA TYR A 66 -15.50 -12.60 3.54
C TYR A 66 -16.49 -11.62 2.90
N TRP A 67 -17.06 -12.01 1.78
CA TRP A 67 -18.20 -11.34 1.19
C TRP A 67 -19.47 -11.94 1.77
N VAL A 68 -20.13 -11.20 2.66
CA VAL A 68 -21.45 -11.56 3.19
C VAL A 68 -22.52 -10.79 2.43
N ASN A 69 -23.75 -11.32 2.39
CA ASN A 69 -24.86 -10.82 1.54
C ASN A 69 -25.18 -9.31 1.66
N TRP A 70 -24.70 -8.62 2.71
CA TRP A 70 -24.98 -7.20 2.98
C TRP A 70 -23.73 -6.33 3.22
N GLY A 71 -22.51 -6.85 3.02
CA GLY A 71 -21.31 -6.05 3.24
C GLY A 71 -20.00 -6.80 3.12
N ILE A 72 -18.90 -6.05 3.28
CA ILE A 72 -17.55 -6.60 3.40
C ILE A 72 -17.27 -6.74 4.89
N GLU A 73 -17.11 -7.98 5.34
CA GLU A 73 -16.69 -8.28 6.71
C GLU A 73 -15.20 -8.62 6.67
N VAL A 74 -14.41 -7.85 7.42
CA VAL A 74 -12.96 -8.01 7.51
C VAL A 74 -12.66 -8.56 8.90
N ALA A 75 -12.47 -9.87 9.01
CA ALA A 75 -11.92 -10.41 10.25
C ALA A 75 -10.40 -10.26 10.22
N VAL A 76 -9.93 -9.55 11.23
CA VAL A 76 -8.52 -9.39 11.55
C VAL A 76 -8.25 -10.26 12.76
N GLU A 77 -7.52 -11.35 12.54
CA GLU A 77 -7.11 -12.25 13.61
C GLU A 77 -5.61 -12.04 13.85
N CYS A 78 -5.20 -11.86 15.10
CA CYS A 78 -3.78 -11.95 15.47
C CYS A 78 -3.50 -13.41 15.82
N ARG A 79 -2.72 -14.12 15.00
CA ARG A 79 -2.37 -15.53 15.24
C ARG A 79 -0.91 -15.63 15.70
N THR A 80 -0.69 -16.22 16.88
CA THR A 80 0.64 -16.51 17.48
C THR A 80 1.46 -17.45 16.63
#